data_AF-A0A524GF66-F1
#
_entry.id   AF-A0A524GF66-F1
#
_cell.length_a   1.000
_cell.length_b   1.000
_cell.length_c   1.000
_cell.angle_alpha   90.00
_cell.angle_beta   90.00
_cell.angle_gamma   90.00
#
_symmetry.space_group_name_H-M   'P 1'
#
loop_
_entity.id
_entity.type
_entity.pdbx_description
1 polymer ?
#
loop_
_entity_poly.entity_id
_entity_poly.type
_entity_poly.pdbx_seq_one_letter_code
_entity_poly.pdbx_strand_id
1 'polypeptide(L)'
;ARLKAEEETRKKAEEEARLKAEEAARKQAEEEARLKAEEETRKKAEEEARLKDQEELRKKVQDALSAKMEETAEKVKQPFQEIKLEQAPSALSDGSGYLGEFRGDLPHGQGMMNYPDGSKYVGEWYLGIRDGHGIFSMPDGSRYIGQWKDNKRNGSGTLTMADGGKYVGDWRDDLYEGQGTLILPDQRKYTGAFIKGISSGYGVMEFPNGDRYEGNYKNNKYHGQGTLTMTDGRKYTGQLEKGLPHGQGIMILASGKRYIGEFTKGKFVG
;
A
#
# COMPACT_ATOMS: atom_id res chain seq x y z
N ALA A 1 -25.12 52.21 -64.31
CA ALA A 1 -25.65 50.83 -64.38
C ALA A 1 -24.55 49.79 -64.10
N ARG A 2 -23.46 49.75 -64.87
CA ARG A 2 -22.38 48.76 -64.73
C ARG A 2 -21.74 48.68 -63.34
N LEU A 3 -21.35 49.82 -62.74
CA LEU A 3 -20.77 49.88 -61.40
C LEU A 3 -21.70 49.37 -60.28
N LYS A 4 -23.01 49.57 -60.39
CA LYS A 4 -23.98 49.06 -59.41
C LYS A 4 -24.12 47.53 -59.49
N ALA A 5 -24.14 46.98 -60.70
CA ALA A 5 -24.20 45.53 -60.90
C ALA A 5 -22.91 44.82 -60.43
N GLU A 6 -21.75 45.48 -60.61
CA GLU A 6 -20.45 44.98 -60.15
C GLU A 6 -20.33 45.01 -58.61
N GLU A 7 -20.87 46.04 -57.96
CA GLU A 7 -20.92 46.11 -56.50
C GLU A 7 -21.88 45.07 -55.89
N GLU A 8 -23.03 44.85 -56.53
CA GLU A 8 -24.02 43.86 -56.10
C GLU A 8 -23.52 42.43 -56.24
N THR A 9 -22.82 42.12 -57.33
CA THR A 9 -22.17 40.81 -57.54
C THR A 9 -21.03 40.58 -56.56
N ARG A 10 -20.21 41.60 -56.27
CA ARG A 10 -19.16 41.52 -55.23
C ARG A 10 -19.74 41.26 -53.84
N LYS A 11 -20.81 41.98 -53.45
CA LYS A 11 -21.48 41.77 -52.15
C LYS A 11 -22.06 40.36 -52.03
N LYS A 12 -22.68 39.84 -53.09
CA LYS A 12 -23.15 38.43 -53.13
C LYS A 12 -22.01 37.44 -52.95
N ALA A 13 -20.88 37.64 -53.63
CA ALA A 13 -19.72 36.76 -53.51
C ALA A 13 -19.10 36.81 -52.10
N GLU A 14 -19.00 37.99 -51.49
CA GLU A 14 -18.55 38.14 -50.10
C GLU A 14 -19.51 37.46 -49.10
N GLU A 15 -20.81 37.60 -49.28
CA GLU A 15 -21.81 36.97 -48.42
C GLU A 15 -21.77 35.44 -48.53
N GLU A 16 -21.64 34.90 -49.75
CA GLU A 16 -21.49 33.46 -49.98
C GLU A 16 -20.19 32.92 -49.38
N ALA A 17 -19.08 33.64 -49.53
CA ALA A 17 -17.79 33.28 -48.93
C ALA A 17 -17.85 33.31 -47.39
N ARG A 18 -18.52 34.32 -46.81
CA ARG A 18 -18.73 34.41 -45.36
C ARG A 18 -19.54 33.23 -44.84
N LEU A 19 -20.66 32.88 -45.49
CA LEU A 19 -21.51 31.75 -45.10
C LEU A 19 -20.75 30.42 -45.19
N LYS A 20 -19.95 30.20 -46.24
CA LYS A 20 -19.09 29.01 -46.36
C LYS A 20 -18.03 28.93 -45.25
N ALA A 21 -17.39 30.06 -44.93
CA ALA A 21 -16.40 30.12 -43.86
C ALA A 21 -17.02 29.85 -42.48
N GLU A 22 -18.21 30.40 -42.22
CA GLU A 22 -18.97 30.16 -40.99
C GLU A 22 -19.41 28.70 -40.86
N GLU A 23 -19.90 28.09 -41.96
CA GLU A 23 -20.27 26.66 -41.96
C GLU A 23 -19.05 25.76 -41.74
N ALA A 24 -17.91 26.07 -42.36
CA ALA A 24 -16.66 25.33 -42.17
C ALA A 24 -16.16 25.44 -40.72
N ALA A 25 -16.17 26.65 -40.15
CA ALA A 25 -15.80 26.87 -38.76
C ALA A 25 -16.74 26.14 -37.79
N ARG A 26 -18.05 26.13 -38.07
CA ARG A 26 -19.03 25.38 -37.28
C ARG A 26 -18.76 23.87 -37.31
N LYS A 27 -18.54 23.31 -38.50
CA LYS A 27 -18.22 21.87 -38.65
C LYS A 27 -16.92 21.49 -37.93
N GLN A 28 -15.89 22.33 -38.04
CA GLN A 28 -14.63 22.12 -37.34
C GLN A 28 -14.81 22.15 -35.82
N ALA A 29 -15.54 23.14 -35.31
CA ALA A 29 -15.82 23.25 -33.87
C ALA A 29 -16.65 22.06 -33.36
N GLU A 30 -17.63 21.59 -34.14
CA GLU A 30 -18.45 20.42 -33.81
C GLU A 30 -17.62 19.13 -33.79
N GLU A 31 -16.73 18.94 -34.77
CA GLU A 31 -15.83 17.79 -34.82
C GLU A 31 -14.82 17.80 -33.67
N GLU A 32 -14.23 18.96 -33.35
CA GLU A 32 -13.32 19.10 -32.21
C GLU A 32 -14.03 18.83 -30.87
N ALA A 33 -15.26 19.34 -30.71
CA ALA A 33 -16.09 19.07 -29.54
C ALA A 33 -16.44 17.57 -29.41
N ARG A 34 -16.76 16.91 -30.54
CA ARG A 34 -17.02 15.47 -30.58
C ARG A 34 -15.79 14.66 -30.18
N LEU A 35 -14.62 14.96 -30.74
CA LEU A 35 -13.36 14.27 -30.42
C LEU A 35 -12.97 14.45 -28.95
N LYS A 36 -13.14 15.66 -28.40
CA LYS A 36 -12.92 15.91 -26.96
C LYS A 36 -13.86 15.10 -26.07
N ALA A 37 -15.16 15.03 -26.42
CA ALA A 37 -16.13 14.23 -25.68
C ALA A 37 -15.84 12.72 -25.77
N GLU A 38 -15.42 12.23 -26.94
CA GLU A 38 -15.03 10.84 -27.15
C GLU A 38 -13.75 10.48 -26.36
N GLU A 39 -12.76 11.38 -26.33
CA GLU A 39 -11.56 11.19 -25.54
C GLU A 39 -11.85 11.19 -24.03
N GLU A 40 -12.72 12.08 -23.55
CA GLU A 40 -13.12 12.12 -22.13
C GLU A 40 -13.88 10.84 -21.73
N THR A 41 -14.79 10.36 -22.57
CA THR A 41 -15.52 9.11 -22.31
C THR A 41 -14.60 7.89 -22.33
N ARG A 42 -13.65 7.82 -23.27
CA ARG A 42 -12.63 6.76 -23.30
C ARG A 42 -11.77 6.76 -22.03
N LYS A 43 -11.26 7.94 -21.62
CA LYS A 43 -10.45 8.09 -20.40
C LYS A 43 -11.23 7.66 -19.15
N LYS A 44 -12.52 8.01 -19.07
CA LYS A 44 -13.39 7.59 -17.97
C LYS A 44 -13.58 6.07 -17.93
N ALA A 45 -13.84 5.44 -19.07
CA ALA A 45 -14.02 4.00 -19.16
C ALA A 45 -12.74 3.23 -18.77
N GLU A 46 -11.57 3.72 -19.21
CA GLU A 46 -10.27 3.17 -18.84
C GLU A 46 -10.00 3.29 -17.33
N GLU A 47 -10.36 4.42 -16.70
CA GLU A 47 -10.26 4.60 -15.25
C GLU A 47 -11.18 3.63 -14.49
N GLU A 48 -12.43 3.47 -14.93
CA GLU A 48 -13.39 2.56 -14.29
C GLU A 48 -12.94 1.09 -14.39
N ALA A 49 -12.41 0.65 -15.54
CA ALA A 49 -11.86 -0.69 -15.70
C ALA A 49 -10.66 -0.92 -14.75
N ARG A 50 -9.74 0.04 -14.69
CA ARG A 50 -8.57 -0.02 -13.80
C ARG A 50 -8.95 -0.09 -12.32
N LEU A 51 -9.98 0.65 -11.90
CA LEU A 51 -10.45 0.62 -10.51
C LEU A 51 -10.98 -0.76 -10.13
N LYS A 52 -11.67 -1.45 -11.05
CA LYS A 52 -12.14 -2.82 -10.83
C LYS A 52 -10.98 -3.81 -10.66
N ASP A 53 -9.97 -3.73 -11.52
CA ASP A 53 -8.78 -4.60 -11.42
C ASP A 53 -8.03 -4.38 -10.09
N GLN A 54 -7.92 -3.11 -9.66
CA GLN A 54 -7.32 -2.75 -8.37
C GLN A 54 -8.12 -3.28 -7.18
N GLU A 55 -9.46 -3.19 -7.23
CA GLU A 55 -10.34 -3.73 -6.19
C GLU A 55 -10.22 -5.26 -6.08
N GLU A 56 -10.12 -5.95 -7.21
CA GLU A 56 -9.93 -7.41 -7.22
C GLU A 56 -8.57 -7.80 -6.62
N LEU A 57 -7.49 -7.12 -6.98
CA LEU A 57 -6.16 -7.36 -6.41
C LEU A 57 -6.14 -7.09 -4.91
N ARG A 58 -6.76 -5.99 -4.47
CA ARG A 58 -6.91 -5.64 -3.06
C ARG A 58 -7.58 -6.78 -2.28
N LYS A 59 -8.69 -7.30 -2.80
CA LYS A 59 -9.42 -8.39 -2.15
C LYS A 59 -8.56 -9.65 -2.04
N LYS A 60 -7.86 -10.03 -3.12
CA LYS A 60 -6.93 -11.17 -3.10
C LYS A 60 -5.82 -11.02 -2.05
N VAL A 61 -5.23 -9.83 -1.95
CA VAL A 61 -4.19 -9.54 -0.94
C VAL A 61 -4.76 -9.62 0.48
N GLN A 62 -5.95 -9.06 0.69
CA GLN A 62 -6.62 -9.08 2.00
C GLN A 62 -7.00 -10.50 2.43
N ASP A 63 -7.55 -11.31 1.53
CA ASP A 63 -7.91 -12.70 1.79
C ASP A 63 -6.65 -13.54 2.10
N ALA A 64 -5.58 -13.37 1.34
CA ALA A 64 -4.31 -14.05 1.58
C ALA A 64 -3.67 -13.66 2.92
N LEU A 65 -3.73 -12.39 3.31
CA LEU A 65 -3.24 -11.92 4.61
C LEU A 65 -4.09 -12.48 5.75
N SER A 66 -5.41 -12.50 5.60
CA SER A 66 -6.32 -13.08 6.61
C SER A 66 -6.05 -14.57 6.82
N ALA A 67 -5.87 -15.34 5.76
CA ALA A 67 -5.54 -16.76 5.85
C ALA A 67 -4.19 -16.99 6.55
N LYS A 68 -3.16 -16.20 6.21
CA LYS A 68 -1.85 -16.26 6.89
C LYS A 68 -1.95 -15.92 8.38
N MET A 69 -2.82 -14.98 8.75
CA MET A 69 -3.08 -14.62 10.14
C MET A 69 -3.71 -15.76 10.92
N GLU A 70 -4.73 -16.42 10.35
CA GLU A 70 -5.39 -17.55 10.98
C GLU A 70 -4.44 -18.74 11.14
N GLU A 71 -3.66 -19.07 10.12
CA GLU A 71 -2.65 -20.14 10.18
C GLU A 71 -1.61 -19.86 11.28
N THR A 72 -1.10 -18.61 11.34
CA THR A 72 -0.15 -18.20 12.37
C THR A 72 -0.78 -18.27 13.75
N ALA A 73 -2.01 -17.79 13.93
CA ALA A 73 -2.72 -17.84 15.20
C ALA A 73 -2.94 -19.28 15.67
N GLU A 74 -3.27 -20.20 14.77
CA GLU A 74 -3.49 -21.61 15.10
C GLU A 74 -2.19 -22.33 15.47
N LYS A 75 -1.11 -22.13 14.70
CA LYS A 75 0.24 -22.64 15.02
C LYS A 75 0.82 -22.06 16.31
N VAL A 76 0.29 -20.95 16.81
CA VAL A 76 0.70 -20.35 18.09
C VAL A 76 -0.10 -20.92 19.26
N LYS A 77 -1.32 -21.40 19.03
CA LYS A 77 -2.10 -22.11 20.06
C LYS A 77 -1.56 -23.52 20.35
N GLN A 78 -1.03 -24.21 19.33
CA GLN A 78 -0.68 -25.63 19.42
C GLN A 78 0.59 -26.00 20.21
N PRO A 79 1.69 -25.22 20.24
CA PRO A 79 2.91 -25.59 20.97
C PRO A 79 2.87 -25.24 22.46
N PHE A 80 1.88 -24.46 22.91
CA PHE A 80 1.86 -23.88 24.26
C PHE A 80 1.05 -24.70 25.28
N GLN A 81 0.68 -25.94 24.95
CA GLN A 81 0.25 -26.90 25.96
C GLN A 81 1.45 -27.32 26.80
N GLU A 82 1.68 -26.54 27.87
CA GLU A 82 2.44 -26.91 29.07
C GLU A 82 3.83 -27.51 28.84
N ILE A 83 4.84 -26.65 28.60
CA ILE A 83 6.16 -26.97 29.16
C ILE A 83 5.96 -27.00 30.67
N LYS A 84 5.73 -28.18 31.23
CA LYS A 84 5.63 -28.37 32.68
C LYS A 84 6.96 -27.92 33.32
N LEU A 85 6.87 -26.88 34.14
CA LEU A 85 7.95 -26.29 34.93
C LEU A 85 8.38 -27.22 36.09
N GLU A 86 8.68 -28.48 35.79
CA GLU A 86 9.15 -29.44 36.81
C GLU A 86 10.67 -29.43 36.98
N GLN A 87 11.41 -28.80 36.05
CA GLN A 87 12.87 -28.70 36.08
C GLN A 87 13.34 -27.25 36.16
N ALA A 88 14.39 -27.00 36.96
CA ALA A 88 15.03 -25.69 37.01
C ALA A 88 15.75 -25.39 35.68
N PRO A 89 15.72 -24.15 35.18
CA PRO A 89 16.42 -23.80 33.95
C PRO A 89 17.92 -24.01 34.11
N SER A 90 18.55 -24.56 33.08
CA SER A 90 20.00 -24.66 32.97
C SER A 90 20.59 -23.29 32.71
N ALA A 91 21.52 -22.86 33.56
CA ALA A 91 22.26 -21.62 33.35
C ALA A 91 23.30 -21.84 32.24
N LEU A 92 23.27 -20.99 31.22
CA LEU A 92 24.25 -20.96 30.13
C LEU A 92 25.36 -19.97 30.45
N SER A 93 26.48 -20.08 29.71
CA SER A 93 27.69 -19.28 29.96
C SER A 93 27.50 -17.77 29.80
N ASP A 94 26.49 -17.34 29.04
CA ASP A 94 26.13 -15.94 28.83
C ASP A 94 25.18 -15.40 29.92
N GLY A 95 24.87 -16.20 30.95
CA GLY A 95 23.95 -15.86 32.02
C GLY A 95 22.48 -16.08 31.66
N SER A 96 22.17 -16.56 30.45
CA SER A 96 20.81 -16.94 30.09
C SER A 96 20.38 -18.23 30.80
N GLY A 97 19.08 -18.35 31.04
CA GLY A 97 18.47 -19.56 31.59
C GLY A 97 17.65 -20.27 30.52
N TYR A 98 17.96 -21.54 30.27
CA TYR A 98 17.27 -22.36 29.27
C TYR A 98 16.49 -23.51 29.89
N LEU A 99 15.27 -23.74 29.41
CA LEU A 99 14.43 -24.88 29.73
C LEU A 99 13.90 -25.49 28.44
N GLY A 100 14.34 -26.69 28.09
CA GLY A 100 13.95 -27.35 26.84
C GLY A 100 14.85 -28.53 26.52
N GLU A 101 14.73 -29.03 25.29
CA GLU A 101 15.55 -30.13 24.81
C GLU A 101 16.97 -29.66 24.47
N PHE A 102 17.95 -30.56 24.63
CA PHE A 102 19.32 -30.33 24.23
C PHE A 102 19.77 -31.41 23.23
N ARG A 103 20.64 -31.02 22.31
CA ARG A 103 21.43 -31.95 21.49
C ARG A 103 22.91 -31.66 21.71
N GLY A 104 23.56 -32.52 22.51
CA GLY A 104 24.85 -32.17 23.11
C GLY A 104 24.64 -31.05 24.13
N ASP A 105 25.46 -30.00 24.06
CA ASP A 105 25.36 -28.83 24.96
C ASP A 105 24.55 -27.67 24.35
N LEU A 106 23.87 -27.92 23.21
CA LEU A 106 23.15 -26.88 22.47
C LEU A 106 21.63 -27.05 22.58
N PRO A 107 20.89 -25.96 22.80
CA PRO A 107 19.43 -25.92 22.68
C PRO A 107 18.92 -26.57 21.38
N HIS A 108 17.91 -27.43 21.49
CA HIS A 108 17.30 -28.12 20.35
C HIS A 108 15.81 -28.34 20.60
N GLY A 109 15.04 -28.69 19.57
CA GLY A 109 13.62 -29.01 19.73
C GLY A 109 12.81 -27.83 20.28
N GLN A 110 11.88 -28.09 21.19
CA GLN A 110 11.11 -27.03 21.84
C GLN A 110 11.81 -26.55 23.11
N GLY A 111 11.84 -25.24 23.33
CA GLY A 111 12.40 -24.69 24.56
C GLY A 111 12.12 -23.21 24.80
N MET A 112 12.38 -22.82 26.04
CA MET A 112 12.23 -21.48 26.57
C MET A 112 13.59 -20.95 27.03
N MET A 113 13.97 -19.77 26.54
CA MET A 113 15.17 -19.04 26.94
C MET A 113 14.77 -17.74 27.63
N ASN A 114 15.30 -17.49 28.82
CA ASN A 114 15.28 -16.20 29.49
C ASN A 114 16.66 -15.55 29.38
N TYR A 115 16.73 -14.35 28.82
CA TYR A 115 17.97 -13.64 28.63
C TYR A 115 18.25 -12.65 29.78
N PRO A 116 19.52 -12.28 30.03
CA PRO A 116 19.87 -11.32 31.08
C PRO A 116 19.28 -9.92 30.89
N ASP A 117 18.98 -9.54 29.64
CA ASP A 117 18.34 -8.25 29.32
C ASP A 117 16.83 -8.22 29.66
N GLY A 118 16.28 -9.33 30.16
CA GLY A 118 14.86 -9.49 30.47
C GLY A 118 14.01 -9.95 29.29
N SER A 119 14.59 -10.09 28.10
CA SER A 119 13.89 -10.66 26.96
C SER A 119 13.72 -12.17 27.13
N LYS A 120 12.74 -12.73 26.41
CA LYS A 120 12.38 -14.14 26.51
C LYS A 120 12.04 -14.69 25.14
N TYR A 121 12.57 -15.87 24.81
CA TYR A 121 12.17 -16.65 23.65
C TYR A 121 11.48 -17.93 24.10
N VAL A 122 10.40 -18.32 23.41
CA VAL A 122 9.79 -19.65 23.53
C VAL A 122 9.48 -20.17 22.14
N GLY A 123 10.02 -21.31 21.77
CA GLY A 123 9.76 -21.91 20.47
C GLY A 123 10.79 -22.95 20.07
N GLU A 124 10.89 -23.15 18.75
CA GLU A 124 11.78 -24.12 18.12
C GLU A 124 13.25 -23.65 18.14
N TRP A 125 14.13 -24.61 18.38
CA TRP A 125 15.59 -24.48 18.41
C TRP A 125 16.25 -25.54 17.53
N TYR A 126 17.28 -25.14 16.80
CA TYR A 126 18.13 -26.05 16.03
C TYR A 126 19.59 -25.79 16.38
N LEU A 127 20.22 -26.67 17.18
CA LEU A 127 21.65 -26.56 17.50
C LEU A 127 22.05 -25.18 18.03
N GLY A 128 21.29 -24.66 19.00
CA GLY A 128 21.57 -23.40 19.70
C GLY A 128 21.07 -22.14 19.01
N ILE A 129 20.46 -22.25 17.82
CA ILE A 129 19.85 -21.11 17.13
C ILE A 129 18.33 -21.25 17.05
N ARG A 130 17.62 -20.11 17.06
CA ARG A 130 16.17 -20.03 16.81
C ARG A 130 15.93 -20.32 15.33
N ASP A 131 15.22 -21.41 15.05
CA ASP A 131 14.89 -21.90 13.71
C ASP A 131 13.57 -22.67 13.80
N GLY A 132 12.56 -22.28 13.01
CA GLY A 132 11.18 -22.76 13.15
C GLY A 132 10.23 -21.68 13.68
N HIS A 133 9.22 -22.03 14.46
CA HIS A 133 8.25 -21.07 15.01
C HIS A 133 8.58 -20.72 16.46
N GLY A 134 8.35 -19.46 16.82
CA GLY A 134 8.59 -19.02 18.17
C GLY A 134 8.03 -17.65 18.49
N ILE A 135 8.04 -17.38 19.79
CA ILE A 135 7.57 -16.15 20.42
C ILE A 135 8.77 -15.49 21.08
N PHE A 136 9.03 -14.25 20.70
CA PHE A 136 10.04 -13.42 21.37
C PHE A 136 9.35 -12.25 22.04
N SER A 137 9.46 -12.19 23.36
CA SER A 137 8.98 -11.09 24.19
C SER A 137 10.16 -10.21 24.59
N MET A 138 10.02 -8.91 24.34
CA MET A 138 11.01 -7.89 24.67
C MET A 138 10.69 -7.23 26.02
N PRO A 139 11.68 -6.66 26.73
CA PRO A 139 11.47 -6.02 28.03
C PRO A 139 10.53 -4.81 28.00
N ASP A 140 10.46 -4.12 26.86
CA ASP A 140 9.56 -2.98 26.63
C ASP A 140 8.08 -3.39 26.49
N GLY A 141 7.79 -4.70 26.41
CA GLY A 141 6.45 -5.24 26.18
C GLY A 141 6.17 -5.57 24.71
N SER A 142 7.07 -5.23 23.79
CA SER A 142 6.98 -5.63 22.39
C SER A 142 7.08 -7.16 22.27
N ARG A 143 6.38 -7.74 21.30
CA ARG A 143 6.30 -9.19 21.11
C ARG A 143 6.28 -9.56 19.63
N TYR A 144 7.18 -10.43 19.22
CA TYR A 144 7.15 -11.10 17.93
C TYR A 144 6.61 -12.52 18.08
N ILE A 145 5.76 -12.91 17.14
CA ILE A 145 5.18 -14.25 17.02
C ILE A 145 5.26 -14.65 15.56
N GLY A 146 6.05 -15.68 15.23
CA GLY A 146 6.19 -16.08 13.84
C GLY A 146 7.34 -17.04 13.60
N GLN A 147 7.76 -17.08 12.34
CA GLN A 147 8.84 -17.91 11.85
C GLN A 147 10.22 -17.28 12.12
N TRP A 148 11.19 -18.15 12.36
CA TRP A 148 12.58 -17.84 12.66
C TRP A 148 13.46 -18.66 11.76
N LYS A 149 14.55 -18.06 11.32
CA LYS A 149 15.63 -18.74 10.59
C LYS A 149 16.95 -18.12 10.97
N ASP A 150 17.92 -18.93 11.38
CA ASP A 150 19.27 -18.48 11.73
C ASP A 150 19.27 -17.31 12.72
N ASN A 151 18.47 -17.43 13.79
CA ASN A 151 18.25 -16.40 14.82
C ASN A 151 17.54 -15.12 14.37
N LYS A 152 17.05 -15.03 13.13
CA LYS A 152 16.35 -13.85 12.61
C LYS A 152 14.89 -14.15 12.34
N ARG A 153 14.04 -13.13 12.44
CA ARG A 153 12.65 -13.21 11.99
C ARG A 153 12.63 -13.46 10.49
N ASN A 154 11.88 -14.46 10.06
CA ASN A 154 11.79 -14.89 8.68
C ASN A 154 10.38 -15.42 8.40
N GLY A 155 10.01 -15.64 7.13
CA GLY A 155 8.67 -16.15 6.78
C GLY A 155 7.53 -15.26 7.29
N SER A 156 6.39 -15.85 7.67
CA SER A 156 5.23 -15.12 8.19
C SER A 156 5.37 -14.85 9.68
N GLY A 157 4.98 -13.64 10.12
CA GLY A 157 4.93 -13.31 11.53
C GLY A 157 4.21 -12.02 11.87
N THR A 158 3.86 -11.88 13.15
CA THR A 158 3.24 -10.71 13.76
C THR A 158 4.19 -10.09 14.77
N LEU A 159 4.49 -8.80 14.62
CA LEU A 159 5.14 -7.98 15.63
C LEU A 159 4.10 -7.04 16.23
N THR A 160 3.91 -7.10 17.54
CA THR A 160 3.19 -6.07 18.31
C THR A 160 4.22 -5.26 19.07
N MET A 161 4.20 -3.94 18.90
CA MET A 161 5.12 -3.01 19.53
C MET A 161 4.50 -2.44 20.81
N ALA A 162 5.34 -2.05 21.77
CA ALA A 162 4.91 -1.46 23.04
C ALA A 162 4.13 -0.14 22.88
N ASP A 163 4.41 0.61 21.82
CA ASP A 163 3.74 1.87 21.49
C ASP A 163 2.36 1.69 20.80
N GLY A 164 1.90 0.44 20.67
CA GLY A 164 0.65 0.09 19.99
C GLY A 164 0.79 -0.14 18.48
N GLY A 165 1.99 0.07 17.92
CA GLY A 165 2.30 -0.32 16.55
C GLY A 165 2.16 -1.83 16.36
N LYS A 166 1.77 -2.26 15.16
CA LYS A 166 1.62 -3.69 14.82
C LYS A 166 1.99 -3.94 13.38
N TYR A 167 2.83 -4.94 13.13
CA TYR A 167 3.06 -5.47 11.79
C TYR A 167 2.60 -6.90 11.69
N VAL A 168 1.94 -7.24 10.59
CA VAL A 168 1.54 -8.60 10.24
C VAL A 168 1.91 -8.82 8.77
N GLY A 169 2.78 -9.77 8.47
CA GLY A 169 3.16 -10.02 7.08
C GLY A 169 4.38 -10.91 6.95
N ASP A 170 5.00 -10.83 5.79
CA ASP A 170 6.22 -11.59 5.50
C ASP A 170 7.46 -10.85 6.03
N TRP A 171 8.47 -11.64 6.37
CA TRP A 171 9.74 -11.26 6.96
C TRP A 171 10.89 -11.93 6.22
N ARG A 172 11.99 -11.21 6.09
CA ARG A 172 13.26 -11.77 5.62
C ARG A 172 14.40 -11.07 6.34
N ASP A 173 15.22 -11.85 7.03
CA ASP A 173 16.39 -11.35 7.77
C ASP A 173 16.06 -10.15 8.67
N ASP A 174 15.05 -10.31 9.54
CA ASP A 174 14.56 -9.27 10.47
C ASP A 174 13.88 -8.04 9.85
N LEU A 175 13.73 -7.99 8.54
CA LEU A 175 13.07 -6.89 7.82
C LEU A 175 11.70 -7.31 7.30
N TYR A 176 10.76 -6.36 7.24
CA TYR A 176 9.50 -6.57 6.52
C TYR A 176 9.80 -6.81 5.03
N GLU A 177 9.14 -7.79 4.46
CA GLU A 177 9.32 -8.19 3.06
C GLU A 177 7.96 -8.60 2.49
N GLY A 178 7.84 -8.69 1.16
CA GLY A 178 6.65 -9.27 0.54
C GLY A 178 5.39 -8.47 0.83
N GLN A 179 4.30 -9.13 1.24
CA GLN A 179 3.04 -8.47 1.57
C GLN A 179 2.88 -8.36 3.09
N GLY A 180 2.38 -7.21 3.55
CA GLY A 180 2.12 -7.01 4.97
C GLY A 180 1.12 -5.90 5.26
N THR A 181 0.65 -5.89 6.51
CA THR A 181 -0.15 -4.83 7.11
C THR A 181 0.64 -4.22 8.26
N LEU A 182 0.92 -2.92 8.18
CA LEU A 182 1.53 -2.12 9.23
C LEU A 182 0.48 -1.15 9.81
N ILE A 183 0.15 -1.34 11.07
CA ILE A 183 -0.63 -0.39 11.88
C ILE A 183 0.38 0.43 12.67
N LEU A 184 0.35 1.75 12.48
CA LEU A 184 1.18 2.70 13.20
C LEU A 184 0.54 3.05 14.56
N PRO A 185 1.32 3.57 15.52
CA PRO A 185 0.79 3.98 16.84
C PRO A 185 -0.39 4.94 16.74
N ASP A 186 -0.36 5.84 15.76
CA ASP A 186 -1.42 6.80 15.47
C ASP A 186 -2.62 6.20 14.69
N GLN A 187 -2.72 4.87 14.64
CA GLN A 187 -3.79 4.10 14.01
C GLN A 187 -3.87 4.22 12.48
N ARG A 188 -2.90 4.88 11.82
CA ARG A 188 -2.76 4.75 10.37
C ARG A 188 -2.43 3.30 10.02
N LYS A 189 -3.09 2.76 9.01
CA LYS A 189 -2.91 1.38 8.57
C LYS A 189 -2.46 1.35 7.12
N TYR A 190 -1.26 0.83 6.88
CA TYR A 190 -0.77 0.50 5.56
C TYR A 190 -0.95 -0.99 5.28
N THR A 191 -1.51 -1.35 4.13
CA THR A 191 -1.57 -2.73 3.63
C THR A 191 -0.98 -2.77 2.23
N GLY A 192 0.09 -3.52 2.02
CA GLY A 192 0.72 -3.61 0.71
C GLY A 192 2.12 -4.22 0.72
N ALA A 193 2.87 -3.92 -0.34
CA ALA A 193 4.17 -4.50 -0.58
C ALA A 193 5.32 -3.79 0.18
N PHE A 194 6.25 -4.60 0.70
CA PHE A 194 7.46 -4.19 1.38
C PHE A 194 8.70 -4.79 0.70
N ILE A 195 9.76 -4.00 0.59
CA ILE A 195 11.09 -4.45 0.18
C ILE A 195 12.07 -3.95 1.22
N LYS A 196 12.73 -4.87 1.95
CA LYS A 196 13.72 -4.52 2.99
C LYS A 196 13.21 -3.49 4.01
N GLY A 197 11.99 -3.67 4.51
CA GLY A 197 11.37 -2.78 5.49
C GLY A 197 10.71 -1.54 4.90
N ILE A 198 10.83 -1.30 3.60
CA ILE A 198 10.37 -0.08 2.93
C ILE A 198 9.12 -0.40 2.12
N SER A 199 8.04 0.35 2.34
CA SER A 199 6.83 0.26 1.51
C SER A 199 7.16 0.67 0.07
N SER A 200 6.87 -0.25 -0.85
CA SER A 200 7.28 -0.18 -2.25
C SER A 200 6.35 -1.04 -3.10
N GLY A 201 5.96 -0.55 -4.28
CA GLY A 201 4.94 -1.19 -5.10
C GLY A 201 3.53 -0.80 -4.67
N TYR A 202 2.52 -1.59 -5.00
CA TYR A 202 1.13 -1.24 -4.71
C TYR A 202 0.80 -1.38 -3.21
N GLY A 203 -0.01 -0.46 -2.69
CA GLY A 203 -0.53 -0.53 -1.33
C GLY A 203 -1.68 0.44 -1.06
N VAL A 204 -2.28 0.27 0.10
CA VAL A 204 -3.42 1.04 0.61
C VAL A 204 -3.03 1.64 1.97
N MET A 205 -3.15 2.95 2.13
CA MET A 205 -3.09 3.63 3.41
C MET A 205 -4.49 4.04 3.83
N GLU A 206 -4.90 3.61 5.01
CA GLU A 206 -6.14 3.99 5.68
C GLU A 206 -5.79 4.89 6.87
N PHE A 207 -6.45 6.03 6.96
CA PHE A 207 -6.25 7.00 8.03
C PHE A 207 -7.38 6.88 9.07
N PRO A 208 -7.13 7.20 10.36
CA PRO A 208 -8.15 7.10 11.41
C PRO A 208 -9.38 7.98 11.16
N ASN A 209 -9.21 9.09 10.44
CA ASN A 209 -10.29 10.00 10.07
C ASN A 209 -11.12 9.48 8.88
N GLY A 210 -10.82 8.28 8.35
CA GLY A 210 -11.47 7.67 7.20
C GLY A 210 -10.89 8.07 5.85
N ASP A 211 -9.90 8.98 5.80
CA ASP A 211 -9.19 9.27 4.56
C ASP A 211 -8.44 8.03 4.09
N ARG A 212 -8.21 7.94 2.79
CA ARG A 212 -7.62 6.75 2.17
C ARG A 212 -6.77 7.11 0.98
N TYR A 213 -5.58 6.51 0.91
CA TYR A 213 -4.78 6.46 -0.31
C TYR A 213 -4.68 5.02 -0.81
N GLU A 214 -4.74 4.84 -2.12
CA GLU A 214 -4.57 3.56 -2.78
C GLU A 214 -3.77 3.77 -4.07
N GLY A 215 -2.61 3.13 -4.19
CA GLY A 215 -1.74 3.36 -5.33
C GLY A 215 -0.33 2.83 -5.12
N ASN A 216 0.59 3.29 -5.97
CA ASN A 216 1.97 2.84 -5.90
C ASN A 216 2.78 3.62 -4.86
N TYR A 217 3.75 2.92 -4.27
CA TYR A 217 4.70 3.43 -3.31
C TYR A 217 6.10 3.26 -3.86
N LYS A 218 6.95 4.23 -3.54
CA LYS A 218 8.39 4.14 -3.73
C LYS A 218 9.06 4.83 -2.57
N ASN A 219 9.94 4.12 -1.86
CA ASN A 219 10.69 4.65 -0.72
C ASN A 219 9.78 5.31 0.34
N ASN A 220 8.72 4.61 0.75
CA ASN A 220 7.72 5.10 1.72
C ASN A 220 6.88 6.30 1.28
N LYS A 221 6.87 6.66 0.00
CA LYS A 221 6.10 7.79 -0.54
C LYS A 221 5.15 7.34 -1.62
N TYR A 222 4.00 8.01 -1.71
CA TYR A 222 3.10 7.85 -2.84
C TYR A 222 3.82 8.20 -4.14
N HIS A 223 3.67 7.33 -5.13
CA HIS A 223 4.37 7.44 -6.40
C HIS A 223 3.55 6.80 -7.52
N GLY A 224 3.88 7.09 -8.77
CA GLY A 224 3.18 6.52 -9.92
C GLY A 224 1.69 6.80 -9.86
N GLN A 225 0.86 5.88 -10.34
CA GLN A 225 -0.59 6.04 -10.29
C GLN A 225 -1.14 5.79 -8.89
N GLY A 226 -2.10 6.61 -8.45
CA GLY A 226 -2.84 6.41 -7.21
C GLY A 226 -4.09 7.26 -7.08
N THR A 227 -4.90 6.93 -6.08
CA THR A 227 -6.14 7.59 -5.72
C THR A 227 -6.07 8.00 -4.25
N LEU A 228 -6.26 9.29 -3.97
CA LEU A 228 -6.47 9.83 -2.62
C LEU A 228 -7.94 10.19 -2.48
N THR A 229 -8.63 9.63 -1.49
CA THR A 229 -10.03 9.91 -1.17
C THR A 229 -10.09 10.46 0.24
N MET A 230 -10.70 11.63 0.42
CA MET A 230 -10.92 12.24 1.73
C MET A 230 -12.39 12.12 2.11
N THR A 231 -12.67 12.06 3.41
CA THR A 231 -14.05 11.88 3.90
C THR A 231 -14.98 13.06 3.64
N ASP A 232 -14.42 14.25 3.38
CA ASP A 232 -15.17 15.44 2.97
C ASP A 232 -15.53 15.49 1.48
N GLY A 233 -15.29 14.40 0.75
CA GLY A 233 -15.61 14.26 -0.67
C GLY A 233 -14.49 14.73 -1.61
N ARG A 234 -13.39 15.32 -1.11
CA ARG A 234 -12.22 15.58 -1.94
C ARG A 234 -11.63 14.28 -2.46
N LYS A 235 -11.28 14.24 -3.74
CA LYS A 235 -10.66 13.09 -4.38
C LYS A 235 -9.58 13.53 -5.36
N TYR A 236 -8.47 12.83 -5.39
CA TYR A 236 -7.48 12.93 -6.44
C TYR A 236 -7.25 11.55 -7.06
N THR A 237 -7.38 11.41 -8.36
CA THR A 237 -6.92 10.23 -9.10
C THR A 237 -5.89 10.67 -10.12
N GLY A 238 -4.70 10.07 -10.12
CA GLY A 238 -3.72 10.37 -11.16
C GLY A 238 -2.30 9.98 -10.78
N GLN A 239 -1.35 10.59 -11.48
CA GLN A 239 0.07 10.38 -11.24
C GLN A 239 0.55 11.15 -9.99
N LEU A 240 1.43 10.54 -9.20
CA LEU A 240 2.05 11.12 -8.03
C LEU A 240 3.58 10.99 -8.11
N GLU A 241 4.26 12.03 -7.66
CA GLU A 241 5.70 12.01 -7.47
C GLU A 241 6.04 12.49 -6.05
N LYS A 242 6.75 11.65 -5.28
CA LYS A 242 7.20 11.96 -3.92
C LYS A 242 6.07 12.43 -2.99
N GLY A 243 4.86 11.86 -3.14
CA GLY A 243 3.70 12.20 -2.33
C GLY A 243 2.79 13.28 -2.91
N LEU A 244 3.16 13.93 -4.02
CA LEU A 244 2.42 15.06 -4.57
C LEU A 244 1.79 14.72 -5.93
N PRO A 245 0.59 15.22 -6.24
CA PRO A 245 0.05 15.22 -7.60
C PRO A 245 1.08 15.74 -8.62
N HIS A 246 1.33 14.96 -9.66
CA HIS A 246 2.31 15.25 -10.70
C HIS A 246 1.90 14.54 -11.98
N GLY A 247 1.98 15.16 -13.16
CA GLY A 247 1.48 14.54 -14.39
C GLY A 247 -0.04 14.67 -14.53
N GLN A 248 -0.62 13.86 -15.42
CA GLN A 248 -2.06 13.86 -15.67
C GLN A 248 -2.84 13.32 -14.47
N GLY A 249 -3.94 14.00 -14.12
CA GLY A 249 -4.85 13.56 -13.07
C GLY A 249 -6.19 14.30 -13.05
N ILE A 250 -7.05 13.87 -12.13
CA ILE A 250 -8.38 14.41 -11.85
C ILE A 250 -8.44 14.75 -10.37
N MET A 251 -8.70 16.02 -10.06
CA MET A 251 -8.97 16.49 -8.70
C MET A 251 -10.43 16.91 -8.58
N ILE A 252 -11.13 16.36 -7.59
CA ILE A 252 -12.49 16.73 -7.20
C ILE A 252 -12.37 17.45 -5.86
N LEU A 253 -12.87 18.68 -5.80
CA LEU A 253 -12.97 19.44 -4.55
C LEU A 253 -14.22 19.03 -3.77
N ALA A 254 -14.29 19.38 -2.48
CA ALA A 254 -15.47 19.14 -1.64
C ALA A 254 -16.76 19.77 -2.21
N SER A 255 -16.63 20.85 -3.00
CA SER A 255 -17.75 21.47 -3.71
C SER A 255 -18.26 20.67 -4.92
N GLY A 256 -17.61 19.57 -5.28
CA GLY A 256 -17.85 18.81 -6.51
C GLY A 256 -17.14 19.37 -7.74
N LYS A 257 -16.48 20.55 -7.65
CA LYS A 257 -15.71 21.12 -8.78
C LYS A 257 -14.57 20.17 -9.17
N ARG A 258 -14.44 19.92 -10.48
CA ARG A 258 -13.42 19.02 -11.06
C ARG A 258 -12.33 19.82 -11.76
N TYR A 259 -11.09 19.37 -11.61
CA TYR A 259 -9.93 19.80 -12.39
C TYR A 259 -9.34 18.57 -13.05
N ILE A 260 -9.27 18.58 -14.38
CA ILE A 260 -8.79 17.47 -15.19
C ILE A 260 -7.66 18.05 -16.04
N GLY A 261 -6.45 17.48 -15.93
CA GLY A 261 -5.30 17.97 -16.70
C GLY A 261 -3.99 17.72 -15.98
N GLU A 262 -2.99 18.54 -16.30
CA GLU A 262 -1.63 18.39 -15.79
C GLU A 262 -1.46 18.98 -14.39
N PHE A 263 -0.70 18.26 -13.55
CA PHE A 263 -0.29 18.69 -12.22
C PHE A 263 1.23 18.74 -12.14
N THR A 264 1.79 19.71 -11.41
CA THR A 264 3.23 19.77 -11.13
C THR A 264 3.44 20.17 -9.68
N LYS A 265 4.17 19.33 -8.92
CA LYS A 265 4.48 19.55 -7.50
C LYS A 265 3.23 19.87 -6.67
N GLY A 266 2.14 19.15 -6.93
CA GLY A 266 0.87 19.27 -6.22
C GLY A 266 -0.08 20.36 -6.72
N LYS A 267 0.30 21.13 -7.75
CA LYS A 267 -0.52 22.23 -8.28
C LYS A 267 -1.05 21.89 -9.67
N PHE A 268 -2.31 22.22 -9.92
CA PHE A 268 -2.90 22.16 -11.26
C PHE A 268 -2.25 23.23 -12.15
N VAL A 269 -1.83 22.86 -13.37
CA VAL A 269 -1.14 23.77 -14.30
C VAL A 269 -1.84 23.93 -15.67
N GLY A 270 -2.84 23.10 -15.98
CA GLY A 270 -3.60 23.18 -17.24
C GLY A 270 -3.82 21.82 -17.88
#